data_AF-A0A832AXF4-F1
#
_entry.id   AF-A0A832AXF4-F1
#
_cell.length_a   1.000
_cell.length_b   1.000
_cell.length_c   1.000
_cell.angle_alpha   90.00
_cell.angle_beta   90.00
_cell.angle_gamma   90.00
#
_symmetry.space_group_name_H-M   'P 1'
#
loop_
_entity.id
_entity.type
_entity.pdbx_description
1 polymer ?
#
loop_
_entity_poly.entity_id
_entity_poly.type
_entity_poly.pdbx_seq_one_letter_code
_entity_poly.pdbx_strand_id
1 'polypeptide(L)'
;MKVGIADTTFARIDMGRIAIDELRKLSGLKYERYTVPGIKDLPVAAKKLLDSGCDIVITLGWVGRTQKDLVSYLAMSVGLITVQILTGKHVIDVTVHEDEADDEKKLLEVAENRIREHVRNAVDLLLNPKRLQKLAGTGQRQGYPDVGPILK
;
A
#
# COMPACT_ATOMS: atom_id res chain seq x y z
N MET A 1 -1.21 9.94 16.29
CA MET A 1 -0.67 9.28 15.10
C MET A 1 -1.41 9.73 13.86
N LYS A 2 -0.74 9.81 12.72
CA LYS A 2 -1.25 10.30 11.44
C LYS A 2 -0.75 9.41 10.30
N VAL A 3 -1.66 8.98 9.43
CA VAL A 3 -1.38 8.13 8.27
C VAL A 3 -1.29 8.99 7.01
N GLY A 4 -0.19 8.89 6.27
CA GLY A 4 -0.11 9.47 4.94
C GLY A 4 -0.69 8.51 3.88
N ILE A 5 -1.43 9.02 2.92
CA ILE A 5 -2.00 8.26 1.81
C ILE A 5 -1.56 8.93 0.51
N ALA A 6 -0.68 8.28 -0.23
CA ALA A 6 -0.23 8.77 -1.53
C ALA A 6 -0.79 7.90 -2.64
N ASP A 7 -1.44 8.50 -3.64
CA ASP A 7 -2.03 7.78 -4.77
C ASP A 7 -1.73 8.47 -6.10
N THR A 8 -2.14 7.84 -7.20
CA THR A 8 -1.76 8.29 -8.55
C THR A 8 -2.95 8.61 -9.42
N THR A 9 -2.80 9.56 -10.33
CA THR A 9 -3.78 9.77 -11.42
C THR A 9 -3.68 8.69 -12.50
N PHE A 10 -2.57 7.94 -12.55
CA PHE A 10 -2.38 6.81 -13.46
C PHE A 10 -3.23 5.60 -13.09
N ALA A 11 -3.55 5.43 -11.80
CA ALA A 11 -4.42 4.35 -11.34
C ALA A 11 -5.80 4.44 -11.99
N ARG A 12 -6.33 3.28 -12.39
CA ARG A 12 -7.63 3.18 -13.08
C ARG A 12 -8.83 3.20 -12.13
N ILE A 13 -8.59 3.29 -10.83
CA ILE A 13 -9.59 3.36 -9.77
C ILE A 13 -9.14 4.35 -8.69
N ASP A 14 -10.07 4.93 -7.94
CA ASP A 14 -9.77 5.82 -6.81
C ASP A 14 -9.36 5.01 -5.57
N MET A 15 -8.12 4.49 -5.60
CA MET A 15 -7.54 3.69 -4.53
C MET A 15 -7.48 4.47 -3.20
N GLY A 16 -7.24 5.79 -3.26
CA GLY A 16 -7.14 6.64 -2.08
C GLY A 16 -8.47 6.73 -1.33
N ARG A 17 -9.59 6.81 -2.05
CA ARG A 17 -10.92 6.77 -1.44
C ARG A 17 -11.19 5.46 -0.72
N ILE A 18 -10.81 4.32 -1.32
CA ILE A 18 -10.95 3.00 -0.71
C ILE A 18 -10.12 2.92 0.58
N ALA A 19 -8.87 3.39 0.53
CA ALA A 19 -7.99 3.38 1.70
C ALA A 19 -8.52 4.24 2.86
N ILE A 20 -9.02 5.45 2.55
CA ILE A 20 -9.62 6.35 3.54
C ILE A 20 -10.89 5.75 4.16
N ASP A 21 -11.75 5.15 3.33
CA ASP A 21 -12.96 4.48 3.81
C ASP A 21 -12.62 3.37 4.81
N GLU A 22 -11.66 2.51 4.47
CA GLU A 22 -11.23 1.44 5.38
C GLU A 22 -10.58 1.99 6.65
N LEU A 23 -9.71 2.99 6.53
CA LEU A 23 -9.01 3.58 7.69
C LEU A 23 -10.01 4.14 8.71
N ARG A 24 -11.06 4.81 8.23
CA ARG A 24 -12.14 5.37 9.06
C ARG A 24 -12.98 4.28 9.74
N LYS A 25 -13.21 3.15 9.07
CA LYS A 25 -13.94 2.01 9.64
C LYS A 25 -13.15 1.32 10.76
N LEU A 26 -11.83 1.22 10.60
CA LEU A 26 -10.95 0.51 11.53
C LEU A 26 -10.49 1.36 12.72
N SER A 27 -10.35 2.68 12.53
CA SER A 27 -9.69 3.53 13.52
C SER A 27 -10.12 5.00 13.42
N GLY A 28 -9.88 5.76 14.50
CA GLY A 28 -10.00 7.22 14.51
C GLY A 28 -8.70 7.96 14.12
N LEU A 29 -7.77 7.30 13.41
CA LEU A 29 -6.49 7.91 13.03
C LEU A 29 -6.70 9.07 12.05
N LYS A 30 -5.97 10.17 12.26
CA LYS A 30 -5.91 11.28 11.30
C LYS A 30 -5.19 10.80 10.03
N TYR A 31 -5.55 11.38 8.88
CA TYR A 31 -4.86 11.10 7.64
C TYR A 31 -4.53 12.38 6.87
N GLU A 32 -3.54 12.31 5.99
CA GLU A 32 -3.22 13.30 4.97
C GLU A 32 -3.10 12.61 3.61
N ARG A 33 -3.80 13.12 2.60
CA ARG A 33 -3.78 12.57 1.24
C ARG A 33 -2.93 13.44 0.33
N TYR A 34 -2.11 12.83 -0.52
CA TYR A 34 -1.31 13.53 -1.52
C TYR A 34 -1.26 12.75 -2.84
N THR A 35 -1.84 13.31 -3.90
CA THR A 35 -1.95 12.64 -5.21
C THR A 35 -0.85 13.10 -6.17
N VAL A 36 -0.26 12.16 -6.91
CA VAL A 36 0.79 12.42 -7.91
C VAL A 36 0.43 11.85 -9.28
N PRO A 37 1.15 12.22 -10.36
CA PRO A 37 0.83 11.71 -11.69
C PRO A 37 0.93 10.18 -11.82
N GLY A 38 2.05 9.58 -11.37
CA GLY A 38 2.28 8.14 -11.52
C GLY A 38 3.21 7.54 -10.47
N ILE A 39 3.48 6.25 -10.61
CA ILE A 39 4.21 5.48 -9.60
C ILE A 39 5.63 6.00 -9.31
N LYS A 40 6.31 6.59 -10.31
CA LYS A 40 7.67 7.13 -10.15
C LYS A 40 7.72 8.33 -9.19
N ASP A 41 6.59 8.98 -8.95
CA ASP A 41 6.48 10.13 -8.06
C ASP A 41 6.15 9.73 -6.61
N LEU A 42 5.73 8.47 -6.38
CA LEU A 42 5.34 7.96 -5.06
C LEU A 42 6.47 8.02 -4.02
N PRO A 43 7.76 7.78 -4.34
CA PRO A 43 8.83 7.93 -3.35
C PRO A 43 8.93 9.34 -2.78
N VAL A 44 8.87 10.37 -3.63
CA VAL A 44 8.92 11.76 -3.17
C VAL A 44 7.64 12.13 -2.42
N ALA A 45 6.47 11.66 -2.88
CA ALA A 45 5.20 11.83 -2.17
C ALA A 45 5.25 11.23 -0.76
N ALA A 46 5.77 10.01 -0.62
CA ALA A 46 5.92 9.35 0.66
C ALA A 46 6.86 10.13 1.57
N LYS A 47 8.02 10.56 1.05
CA LYS A 47 8.96 11.38 1.84
C LYS A 47 8.31 12.68 2.34
N LYS A 48 7.59 13.39 1.47
CA LYS A 48 6.86 14.63 1.84
C LYS A 48 5.85 14.40 2.95
N LEU A 49 5.05 13.33 2.87
CA LEU A 49 4.07 12.98 3.90
C LEU A 49 4.72 12.60 5.23
N LEU A 50 5.84 11.88 5.19
CA LEU A 50 6.60 11.55 6.40
C LEU A 50 7.19 12.80 7.06
N ASP A 51 7.67 13.74 6.24
CA ASP A 51 8.21 15.04 6.68
C ASP A 51 7.11 15.97 7.20
N SER A 52 5.87 15.87 6.70
CA SER A 52 4.70 16.59 7.22
C SER A 52 4.15 16.02 8.53
N GLY A 53 4.86 15.04 9.12
CA GLY A 53 4.55 14.46 10.42
C GLY A 53 3.67 13.21 10.37
N CYS A 54 3.51 12.55 9.22
CA CYS A 54 2.89 11.22 9.19
C CYS A 54 3.82 10.19 9.85
N ASP A 55 3.25 9.25 10.59
CA ASP A 55 3.97 8.18 11.30
C ASP A 55 4.20 6.96 10.41
N ILE A 56 3.31 6.76 9.43
CA ILE A 56 3.37 5.73 8.40
C ILE A 56 2.76 6.30 7.12
N VAL A 57 3.21 5.84 5.96
CA VAL A 57 2.59 6.17 4.66
C VAL A 57 2.12 4.90 3.97
N ILE A 58 0.97 4.97 3.32
CA ILE A 58 0.47 3.96 2.38
C ILE A 58 0.59 4.58 0.98
N THR A 59 1.36 3.93 0.09
CA THR A 59 1.45 4.33 -1.32
C THR A 59 0.59 3.42 -2.17
N LEU A 60 -0.23 4.01 -3.05
CA LEU A 60 -1.24 3.33 -3.85
C LEU A 60 -0.86 3.47 -5.33
N GLY A 61 -0.21 2.44 -5.84
CA GLY A 61 0.36 2.38 -7.19
C GLY A 61 -0.46 1.52 -8.14
N TRP A 62 -0.33 1.80 -9.43
CA TRP A 62 -0.92 1.01 -10.51
C TRP A 62 0.13 0.80 -11.61
N VAL A 63 0.28 -0.43 -12.07
CA VAL A 63 1.31 -0.84 -13.02
C VAL A 63 0.64 -1.48 -14.24
N GLY A 64 0.96 -0.96 -15.43
CA GLY A 64 0.48 -1.51 -16.69
C GLY A 64 1.10 -2.87 -17.03
N ARG A 65 0.67 -3.47 -18.15
CA ARG A 65 1.08 -4.82 -18.56
C ARG A 65 2.45 -4.91 -19.25
N THR A 66 3.13 -3.78 -19.50
CA THR A 66 4.35 -3.80 -20.31
C THR A 66 5.59 -4.06 -19.45
N GLN A 67 6.64 -4.61 -20.05
CA GLN A 67 7.94 -4.76 -19.38
C GLN A 67 8.51 -3.41 -18.91
N LYS A 68 8.20 -2.30 -19.60
CA LYS A 68 8.61 -0.95 -19.19
C LYS A 68 7.89 -0.50 -17.90
N ASP A 69 6.65 -0.95 -17.71
CA ASP A 69 5.89 -0.68 -16.49
C ASP A 69 6.49 -1.44 -15.31
N LEU A 70 6.87 -2.71 -15.50
CA LEU A 70 7.58 -3.51 -14.49
C LEU A 70 8.92 -2.89 -14.09
N VAL A 71 9.70 -2.39 -15.05
CA VAL A 71 10.96 -1.68 -14.75
C VAL A 71 10.70 -0.38 -13.99
N SER A 72 9.62 0.34 -14.32
CA SER A 72 9.22 1.55 -13.59
C SER A 72 8.80 1.23 -12.15
N TYR A 73 8.09 0.11 -11.94
CA TYR A 73 7.76 -0.41 -10.63
C TYR A 73 9.00 -0.75 -9.81
N LEU A 74 9.96 -1.48 -10.39
CA LEU A 74 11.22 -1.78 -9.71
C LEU A 74 11.96 -0.52 -9.26
N ALA A 75 12.07 0.49 -10.14
CA ALA A 75 12.70 1.76 -9.81
C ALA A 75 11.96 2.49 -8.67
N MET A 76 10.62 2.48 -8.70
CA MET A 76 9.80 3.02 -7.61
C MET A 76 10.07 2.27 -6.29
N SER A 77 10.05 0.93 -6.28
CA SER A 77 10.24 0.13 -5.07
C SER A 77 11.61 0.39 -4.43
N VAL A 78 12.68 0.52 -5.23
CA VAL A 78 14.01 0.93 -4.72
C VAL A 78 13.95 2.32 -4.08
N GLY A 79 13.23 3.26 -4.71
CA GLY A 79 12.97 4.58 -4.14
C GLY A 79 12.23 4.53 -2.80
N LEU A 80 11.17 3.74 -2.70
CA LEU A 80 10.41 3.56 -1.45
C LEU A 80 11.25 2.92 -0.35
N ILE A 81 12.06 1.90 -0.67
CA ILE A 81 13.01 1.31 0.27
C ILE A 81 13.98 2.39 0.78
N THR A 82 14.51 3.20 -0.12
CA THR A 82 15.43 4.30 0.25
C THR A 82 14.77 5.29 1.19
N VAL A 83 13.52 5.69 0.92
CA VAL A 83 12.74 6.58 1.80
C VAL A 83 12.55 5.96 3.19
N GLN A 84 12.21 4.67 3.28
CA GLN A 84 12.04 4.00 4.57
C GLN A 84 13.33 3.99 5.38
N ILE A 85 14.46 3.65 4.76
CA ILE A 85 15.77 3.61 5.43
C ILE A 85 16.19 5.01 5.90
N LEU A 86 16.01 6.04 5.07
CA LEU A 86 16.41 7.41 5.40
C LEU A 86 15.52 8.08 6.46
N THR A 87 14.30 7.59 6.66
CA THR A 87 13.34 8.20 7.60
C THR A 87 13.13 7.37 8.86
N GLY A 88 13.51 6.09 8.86
CA GLY A 88 13.22 5.15 9.94
C GLY A 88 11.71 4.88 10.11
N LYS A 89 10.88 5.24 9.12
CA LYS A 89 9.43 5.07 9.15
C LYS A 89 8.98 4.14 8.04
N HIS A 90 7.91 3.40 8.30
CA HIS A 90 7.38 2.45 7.33
C HIS A 90 6.62 3.16 6.20
N VAL A 91 6.79 2.63 4.99
CA VAL A 91 5.98 2.95 3.82
C VAL A 91 5.41 1.64 3.30
N ILE A 92 4.08 1.50 3.35
CA ILE A 92 3.37 0.32 2.88
C ILE A 92 3.08 0.50 1.39
N ASP A 93 3.81 -0.26 0.57
CA ASP A 93 3.62 -0.29 -0.88
C ASP A 93 2.41 -1.16 -1.25
N VAL A 94 1.38 -0.51 -1.78
CA VAL A 94 0.14 -1.11 -2.25
C VAL A 94 0.03 -0.86 -3.74
N THR A 95 0.74 -1.68 -4.51
CA THR A 95 0.76 -1.60 -5.97
C THR A 95 -0.04 -2.74 -6.58
N VAL A 96 -0.85 -2.44 -7.60
CA VAL A 96 -1.64 -3.42 -8.38
C VAL A 96 -1.11 -3.46 -9.80
N HIS A 97 -0.81 -4.65 -10.31
CA HIS A 97 -0.44 -4.86 -11.71
C HIS A 97 -1.65 -5.36 -12.51
N GLU A 98 -1.81 -4.85 -13.73
CA GLU A 98 -2.94 -5.20 -14.60
C GLU A 98 -2.93 -6.65 -15.12
N ASP A 99 -1.82 -7.37 -14.94
CA ASP A 99 -1.68 -8.79 -15.28
C ASP A 99 -1.99 -9.73 -14.10
N GLU A 100 -2.37 -9.19 -12.93
CA GLU A 100 -2.74 -10.00 -11.77
C GLU A 100 -4.12 -10.67 -11.89
N ALA A 101 -4.93 -10.26 -12.85
CA ALA A 101 -6.24 -10.83 -13.10
C ALA A 101 -6.57 -10.82 -14.60
N ASP A 102 -7.34 -11.83 -15.02
CA ASP A 102 -7.73 -12.03 -16.43
C ASP A 102 -8.81 -11.05 -16.88
N ASP A 103 -9.60 -10.50 -15.94
CA ASP A 103 -10.70 -9.58 -16.22
C ASP A 103 -10.73 -8.38 -15.26
N GLU A 104 -11.33 -7.27 -15.72
CA GLU A 104 -11.36 -6.01 -14.99
C GLU A 104 -12.18 -6.07 -13.70
N LYS A 105 -13.22 -6.92 -13.65
CA LYS A 105 -14.04 -7.06 -12.45
C LYS A 105 -13.26 -7.77 -11.36
N LYS A 106 -12.52 -8.83 -11.72
CA LYS A 106 -11.63 -9.51 -10.78
C LYS A 106 -10.46 -8.64 -10.37
N LEU A 107 -9.88 -7.87 -11.29
CA LEU A 107 -8.81 -6.91 -10.98
C LEU A 107 -9.27 -5.87 -9.96
N LEU A 108 -10.48 -5.32 -10.14
CA LEU A 108 -11.08 -4.38 -9.19
C LEU A 108 -11.28 -5.02 -7.81
N GLU A 109 -11.78 -6.25 -7.74
CA GLU A 109 -11.98 -6.98 -6.49
C GLU A 109 -10.66 -7.21 -5.74
N VAL A 110 -9.63 -7.68 -6.45
CA VAL A 110 -8.29 -7.92 -5.89
C VAL A 110 -7.67 -6.61 -5.42
N ALA A 111 -7.79 -5.55 -6.22
CA ALA A 111 -7.29 -4.22 -5.85
C ALA A 111 -7.98 -3.70 -4.57
N GLU A 112 -9.31 -3.78 -4.49
CA GLU A 112 -10.05 -3.33 -3.31
C GLU A 112 -9.66 -4.13 -2.06
N ASN A 113 -9.62 -5.46 -2.14
CA ASN A 113 -9.21 -6.32 -1.03
C ASN A 113 -7.80 -6.00 -0.56
N ARG A 114 -6.85 -5.90 -1.50
CA ARG A 114 -5.45 -5.57 -1.21
C ARG A 114 -5.33 -4.24 -0.49
N ILE A 115 -6.00 -3.19 -0.97
CA ILE A 115 -5.99 -1.88 -0.35
C ILE A 115 -6.50 -1.97 1.09
N ARG A 116 -7.66 -2.61 1.30
CA ARG A 116 -8.27 -2.71 2.63
C ARG A 116 -7.39 -3.50 3.61
N GLU A 117 -6.81 -4.60 3.17
CA GLU A 117 -5.94 -5.44 4.01
C GLU A 117 -4.62 -4.74 4.35
N HIS A 118 -4.02 -3.99 3.42
CA HIS A 118 -2.84 -3.20 3.73
C HIS A 118 -3.12 -2.01 4.64
N VAL A 119 -4.30 -1.40 4.57
CA VAL A 119 -4.72 -0.40 5.56
C VAL A 119 -4.79 -1.04 6.96
N ARG A 120 -5.32 -2.26 7.09
CA ARG A 120 -5.31 -3.01 8.36
C ARG A 120 -3.88 -3.26 8.86
N ASN A 121 -2.97 -3.65 7.96
CA ASN A 121 -1.56 -3.84 8.30
C ASN A 121 -0.91 -2.54 8.79
N ALA A 122 -1.20 -1.40 8.14
CA ALA A 122 -0.71 -0.10 8.58
C ALA A 122 -1.25 0.28 9.97
N VAL A 123 -2.53 0.04 10.23
CA VAL A 123 -3.15 0.26 11.55
C VAL A 123 -2.54 -0.66 12.60
N ASP A 124 -2.34 -1.95 12.29
CA ASP A 124 -1.76 -2.91 13.22
C ASP A 124 -0.29 -2.62 13.51
N LEU A 125 0.49 -2.15 12.54
CA LEU A 125 1.86 -1.68 12.78
C LEU A 125 1.92 -0.52 13.77
N LEU A 126 0.99 0.44 13.64
CA LEU A 126 0.95 1.63 14.50
C LEU A 126 0.38 1.32 15.90
N LEU A 127 -0.69 0.53 15.97
CA LEU A 127 -1.51 0.40 17.18
C LEU A 127 -1.42 -0.99 17.83
N ASN A 128 -1.23 -2.05 17.04
CA ASN A 128 -1.34 -3.44 17.49
C ASN A 128 -0.16 -4.34 17.06
N PRO A 129 1.11 -3.94 17.22
CA PRO A 129 2.24 -4.69 16.65
C PRO A 129 2.35 -6.14 17.15
N LYS A 130 1.84 -6.43 18.35
CA LYS A 130 1.76 -7.80 18.90
C LYS A 130 0.84 -8.73 18.10
N ARG A 131 -0.14 -8.19 17.37
CA ARG A 131 -1.02 -8.99 16.51
C ARG A 131 -0.23 -9.57 15.34
N LEU A 132 0.65 -8.77 14.74
CA LEU A 132 1.53 -9.23 13.65
C LEU A 132 2.47 -10.35 14.13
N GLN A 133 3.00 -10.25 15.35
CA GLN A 133 3.81 -11.32 15.94
C GLN A 133 3.05 -12.65 16.06
N LYS A 134 1.77 -12.61 16.41
CA LYS A 134 0.92 -13.82 16.48
C LYS A 134 0.64 -14.44 15.12
N LEU A 135 0.67 -13.63 14.06
CA LEU A 135 0.44 -14.08 12.68
C LEU A 135 1.74 -14.47 11.97
N ALA A 136 2.89 -14.39 12.64
CA ALA A 136 4.18 -14.75 12.06
C ALA A 136 4.17 -16.22 11.58
N GLY A 137 4.56 -16.43 10.32
CA GLY A 137 4.62 -17.77 9.71
C GLY A 137 3.28 -18.36 9.25
N THR A 138 2.17 -17.62 9.33
CA THR A 138 0.84 -18.16 8.98
C THR A 138 0.45 -18.05 7.50
N GLY A 139 1.32 -17.49 6.65
CA GLY A 139 1.07 -17.42 5.20
C GLY A 139 0.01 -16.40 4.77
N GLN A 140 -0.10 -15.28 5.50
CA GLN A 140 -1.03 -14.19 5.18
C GLN A 140 -0.76 -13.61 3.77
N ARG A 141 -1.82 -13.26 3.05
CA ARG A 141 -1.78 -12.60 1.74
C ARG A 141 -2.61 -11.32 1.74
N GLN A 142 -2.41 -10.48 0.71
CA GLN A 142 -3.21 -9.29 0.49
C GLN A 142 -3.76 -9.24 -0.94
N GLY A 143 -5.09 -9.17 -1.06
CA GLY A 143 -5.85 -9.20 -2.32
C GLY A 143 -6.39 -10.59 -2.68
N TYR A 144 -5.61 -11.63 -2.39
CA TYR A 144 -5.98 -13.04 -2.59
C TYR A 144 -6.03 -13.78 -1.24
N PRO A 145 -6.71 -14.94 -1.17
CA PRO A 145 -6.76 -15.76 0.04
C PRO A 145 -5.37 -16.14 0.58
N ASP A 146 -5.29 -16.26 1.90
CA ASP A 146 -4.10 -16.74 2.60
C ASP A 146 -3.68 -18.13 2.11
N VAL A 147 -2.37 -18.36 1.99
CA VAL A 147 -1.82 -19.64 1.53
C VAL A 147 -1.55 -20.62 2.68
N GLY A 148 -1.62 -20.14 3.93
CA GLY A 148 -1.37 -20.94 5.12
C GLY A 148 0.11 -21.21 5.41
N PRO A 149 0.42 -21.81 6.57
CA PRO A 149 1.77 -22.19 6.95
C PRO A 149 2.27 -23.38 6.11
N ILE A 150 3.59 -23.44 5.87
CA ILE A 150 4.23 -24.54 5.11
C ILE A 150 4.13 -25.87 5.87
N LEU A 151 4.24 -25.82 7.20
CA LEU A 151 4.11 -26.96 8.10
C LEU A 151 3.05 -26.61 9.15
N LYS A 152 2.12 -27.53 9.39
CA LYS A 152 1.08 -27.39 10.43
C LYS A 152 1.60 -27.83 11.78
#